data_AF-A0AA38KXB0-F1
#
_entry.id   AF-A0AA38KXB0-F1
#
_cell.length_a   1.000
_cell.length_b   1.000
_cell.length_c   1.000
_cell.angle_alpha   90.00
_cell.angle_beta   90.00
_cell.angle_gamma   90.00
#
_symmetry.space_group_name_H-M   'P 1'
#
loop_
_entity.id
_entity.type
_entity.pdbx_description
1 polymer ?
#
loop_
_entity_poly.entity_id
_entity_poly.type
_entity_poly.pdbx_seq_one_letter_code
_entity_poly.pdbx_strand_id
1 'polypeptide(L)' 'MNTSEEITILKDAIIEYGSVNSEGKHSVAYGTLFDKTANTLEALNGTLRAAKRQKKVFLVLVSSL' A
#
# COMPACT_ATOMS: atom_id res chain seq x y z
N MET A 1 15.62 -6.80 -5.42
CA MET A 1 14.94 -5.79 -4.59
C MET A 1 14.70 -6.39 -3.20
N ASN A 2 14.90 -5.67 -2.10
CA ASN A 2 14.61 -6.23 -0.76
C ASN A 2 13.13 -6.05 -0.41
N THR A 3 12.46 -7.11 0.05
CA THR A 3 11.05 -7.05 0.48
C THR A 3 10.78 -5.95 1.51
N SER A 4 11.76 -5.63 2.37
CA SER A 4 11.65 -4.54 3.34
C SER A 4 11.59 -3.16 2.67
N GLU A 5 12.36 -2.92 1.61
CA GLU A 5 12.36 -1.66 0.86
C GLU A 5 11.04 -1.48 0.11
N GLU A 6 10.53 -2.55 -0.51
CA GLU A 6 9.23 -2.51 -1.18
C GLU A 6 8.08 -2.23 -0.22
N ILE A 7 8.15 -2.74 1.02
CA ILE A 7 7.17 -2.41 2.07
C ILE A 7 7.24 -0.93 2.46
N THR A 8 8.41 -0.30 2.42
CA THR A 8 8.55 1.15 2.65
C THR A 8 7.92 1.93 1.50
N ILE A 9 8.26 1.61 0.25
CA ILE A 9 7.65 2.23 -0.94
C ILE A 9 6.12 2.11 -0.92
N LEU A 10 5.61 0.93 -0.54
CA LEU A 10 4.18 0.68 -0.37
C LEU A 10 3.55 1.62 0.67
N LYS A 11 4.21 1.84 1.81
CA LYS A 11 3.69 2.74 2.86
C LYS A 11 3.68 4.18 2.39
N ASP A 12 4.77 4.65 1.81
CA ASP A 12 4.89 6.02 1.30
C ASP A 12 3.82 6.29 0.23
N ALA A 13 3.63 5.36 -0.71
CA ALA A 13 2.59 5.49 -1.73
C ALA A 13 1.17 5.56 -1.14
N ILE A 14 0.87 4.80 -0.07
CA ILE A 14 -0.44 4.87 0.59
C ILE A 14 -0.63 6.19 1.36
N ILE A 15 0.43 6.75 1.93
CA ILE A 15 0.37 8.06 2.60
C ILE A 15 0.21 9.18 1.57
N GLU A 16 0.97 9.14 0.48
CA GLU A 16 1.01 10.16 -0.56
C GLU A 16 -0.28 10.21 -1.39
N TYR A 17 -0.80 9.04 -1.78
CA TYR A 17 -1.96 8.95 -2.68
C TYR A 17 -3.26 8.55 -1.98
N GLY A 18 -3.21 8.27 -0.68
CA GLY A 18 -4.36 7.91 0.12
C GLY A 18 -5.02 9.10 0.80
N SER A 19 -5.98 8.78 1.65
CA SER A 19 -6.66 9.73 2.53
C SER A 19 -6.77 9.15 3.93
N VAL A 20 -6.78 10.04 4.91
CA VAL A 20 -6.97 9.67 6.31
C VAL A 20 -8.46 9.56 6.59
N ASN A 21 -8.92 8.42 7.09
CA ASN A 21 -10.32 8.23 7.48
C ASN A 21 -10.60 8.84 8.87
N SER A 22 -11.86 8.79 9.31
CA SER A 22 -12.30 9.32 10.62
C SER A 22 -11.65 8.62 11.83
N GLU A 23 -10.99 7.48 11.65
CA GLU A 23 -10.23 6.77 12.69
C GLU A 23 -8.72 7.12 12.65
N GLY A 24 -8.29 8.05 11.80
CA GLY A 24 -6.87 8.39 11.64
C GLY A 24 -6.07 7.39 10.80
N LYS A 25 -6.73 6.46 10.08
CA LYS A 25 -6.05 5.45 9.26
C LYS A 25 -5.92 5.91 7.82
N HIS A 26 -4.73 5.79 7.25
CA HIS A 26 -4.55 6.00 5.82
C HIS A 26 -5.19 4.87 5.01
N SER A 27 -5.90 5.23 3.96
CA SER A 27 -6.58 4.31 3.05
C SER A 27 -6.43 4.82 1.62
N VAL A 28 -6.24 3.92 0.67
CA VAL A 28 -6.12 4.26 -0.75
C VAL A 28 -6.90 3.23 -1.57
N ALA A 29 -7.48 3.67 -2.69
CA ALA A 29 -8.11 2.76 -3.62
C ALA A 29 -7.06 1.85 -4.28
N TYR A 30 -7.40 0.58 -4.48
CA TYR A 30 -6.47 -0.38 -5.09
C TYR A 30 -6.03 0.07 -6.48
N GLY A 31 -6.94 0.56 -7.32
CA GLY A 31 -6.61 1.02 -8.68
C GLY A 31 -5.58 2.15 -8.67
N THR A 32 -5.74 3.14 -7.78
CA THR A 32 -4.77 4.23 -7.60
C THR A 32 -3.42 3.69 -7.15
N LEU A 33 -3.40 2.82 -6.14
CA LEU A 33 -2.15 2.26 -5.63
C LEU A 33 -1.44 1.40 -6.69
N PHE A 34 -2.19 0.63 -7.48
CA PHE A 34 -1.68 -0.17 -8.59
C PHE A 34 -1.04 0.72 -9.66
N ASP A 35 -1.74 1.75 -10.12
CA ASP A 35 -1.22 2.72 -11.09
C ASP A 35 0.07 3.40 -10.60
N LYS A 36 0.05 3.90 -9.36
CA LYS A 36 1.18 4.65 -8.78
C LYS A 36 2.41 3.82 -8.46
N THR A 37 2.25 2.51 -8.28
CA THR A 37 3.37 1.61 -7.97
C THR A 37 3.84 0.75 -9.13
N ALA A 38 3.22 0.86 -10.30
CA ALA A 38 3.48 0.01 -11.47
C ALA A 38 4.95 0.02 -11.95
N ASN A 39 5.69 1.10 -11.70
CA ASN A 39 7.10 1.25 -12.10
C ASN A 39 8.08 1.14 -10.93
N THR A 40 7.59 0.97 -9.70
CA THR A 40 8.42 0.99 -8.48
C THR A 40 8.37 -0.30 -7.68
N LEU A 41 7.25 -1.01 -7.71
CA LEU A 41 7.12 -2.32 -7.09
C LEU A 41 7.19 -3.41 -8.15
N GLU A 42 7.94 -4.48 -7.86
CA GLU A 42 8.03 -5.62 -8.78
C GLU A 42 6.68 -6.35 -8.85
N ALA A 43 6.00 -6.48 -7.70
CA ALA A 43 4.67 -7.04 -7.63
C ALA A 43 3.89 -6.48 -6.43
N LEU A 44 2.98 -5.53 -6.68
CA LEU A 44 2.14 -4.93 -5.63
C LEU A 44 1.46 -6.00 -4.75
N ASN A 45 0.88 -7.04 -5.35
CA ASN A 45 0.20 -8.10 -4.60
C ASN A 45 1.16 -8.93 -3.75
N GLY A 46 2.41 -9.12 -4.20
CA GLY A 46 3.46 -9.77 -3.41
C GLY A 46 3.84 -8.94 -2.20
N THR A 47 4.05 -7.64 -2.41
CA THR A 47 4.41 -6.68 -1.36
C THR A 47 3.29 -6.52 -0.33
N LEU A 48 2.02 -6.43 -0.76
CA LEU A 48 0.86 -6.41 0.14
C LEU A 48 0.80 -7.67 1.03
N ARG A 49 1.02 -8.86 0.46
CA ARG A 49 1.05 -10.12 1.22
C ARG A 49 2.21 -10.15 2.21
N ALA A 50 3.40 -9.70 1.80
CA ALA A 50 4.56 -9.62 2.68
C ALA A 50 4.34 -8.65 3.84
N ALA A 51 3.77 -7.48 3.56
CA ALA A 51 3.48 -6.46 4.57
C ALA A 51 2.44 -6.94 5.58
N LYS A 52 1.39 -7.64 5.11
CA LYS A 52 0.36 -8.27 5.95
C LYS A 52 0.95 -9.34 6.87
N ARG A 53 1.83 -10.21 6.36
CA ARG A 53 2.51 -11.26 7.16
C ARG A 53 3.38 -10.67 8.27
N GLN A 54 4.00 -9.53 8.03
CA GLN A 54 4.88 -8.86 9.00
C GLN A 54 4.12 -7.96 9.99
N LYS A 55 2.78 -7.86 9.89
CA LYS A 55 1.95 -6.89 10.65
C LYS A 55 2.46 -5.44 10.50
N LYS A 56 3.16 -5.14 9.40
CA LYS A 56 3.80 -3.83 9.15
C LYS A 56 2.88 -2.85 8.46
N VAL A 57 1.75 -3.29 7.93
CA VAL A 57 0.77 -2.45 7.24
C VAL A 57 -0.59 -2.59 7.93
N PHE A 58 -1.02 -1.49 8.55
CA PHE A 58 -2.37 -1.28 9.03
C PHE A 58 -3.01 -0.21 8.15
N LEU A 59 -3.30 -0.58 6.91
CA LEU A 59 -3.83 0.32 5.89
C LEU A 59 -4.99 -0.39 5.23
N VAL A 60 -6.11 0.32 5.06
CA VAL A 60 -7.33 -0.25 4.50
C VAL A 60 -7.32 0.00 3.01
N LEU A 61 -7.27 -1.08 2.22
CA LEU A 61 -7.64 -0.99 0.81
C LEU A 61 -9.15 -0.85 0.75
N VAL A 62 -9.62 0.31 0.29
CA VAL A 62 -11.03 0.50 0.01
C VAL A 62 -11.33 -0.12 -1.35
N SER A 63 -12.26 -1.07 -1.36
CA SER A 63 -12.87 -1.58 -2.58
C SER A 63 -13.74 -0.46 -3.14
N SER A 64 -13.38 0.09 -4.29
CA SER A 64 -14.29 0.95 -5.03
C SER A 64 -15.48 0.09 -5.48
N LEU A 65 -16.67 0.36 -4.93
CA LEU A 65 -17.94 -0.17 -5.45
C LEU A 65 -18.26 0.48 -6.80
#